data_AF-A0A946E722-F1
#
_entry.id   AF-A0A946E722-F1
#
_cell.length_a   1.000
_cell.length_b   1.000
_cell.length_c   1.000
_cell.angle_alpha   90.00
_cell.angle_beta   90.00
_cell.angle_gamma   90.00
#
_symmetry.space_group_name_H-M   'P 1'
#
loop_
_entity.id
_entity.type
_entity.pdbx_description
1 polymer ?
#
loop_
_entity_poly.entity_id
_entity_poly.type
_entity_poly.pdbx_seq_one_letter_code
_entity_poly.pdbx_strand_id
1 'polypeptide(L)'
;DFCGHGIGQVFHDHPNVVHYGKPGTGIELVPGMFFTIEPMINLGRPDVLILEDGWTAVTRDKSLSAQWEHTIAVTEDGYEVFTLSPAGHKLPPYDA
;
A
#
# COMPACT_ATOMS: atom_id res chain seq x y z
N ASP A 1 9.76 -2.56 5.90
CA ASP A 1 10.68 -1.79 5.06
C ASP A 1 9.98 -0.82 4.14
N PHE A 2 8.85 -1.22 3.52
CA PHE A 2 8.04 -0.34 2.68
C PHE A 2 6.66 -0.08 3.31
N CYS A 3 6.08 1.07 3.00
CA CYS A 3 4.78 1.52 3.51
C CYS A 3 4.09 2.35 2.43
N GLY A 4 2.78 2.50 2.55
CA GLY A 4 2.08 3.55 1.82
C GLY A 4 2.52 4.93 2.29
N HIS A 5 2.09 5.94 1.56
CA HIS A 5 2.55 7.30 1.76
C HIS A 5 1.46 8.31 1.44
N GLY A 6 1.57 9.51 2.01
CA GLY A 6 0.84 10.68 1.52
C GLY A 6 1.22 10.95 0.07
N ILE A 7 0.25 11.37 -0.73
CA ILE A 7 0.44 11.65 -2.15
C ILE A 7 -0.41 12.84 -2.60
N GLY A 8 0.14 13.66 -3.49
CA GLY A 8 -0.55 14.81 -4.06
C GLY A 8 0.37 15.61 -4.96
N GLN A 9 0.62 16.87 -4.61
CA GLN A 9 1.64 17.69 -5.29
C GLN A 9 3.07 17.16 -5.07
N VAL A 10 3.29 16.47 -3.95
CA VAL A 10 4.50 15.74 -3.62
C VAL A 10 4.25 14.25 -3.83
N PHE A 11 5.22 13.55 -4.41
CA PHE A 11 5.07 12.14 -4.76
C PHE A 11 5.01 11.25 -3.51
N HIS A 12 6.00 11.33 -2.62
CA HIS A 12 5.99 10.65 -1.31
C HIS A 12 5.99 11.71 -0.20
N ASP A 13 4.92 11.77 0.57
CA ASP A 13 4.74 12.68 1.71
C ASP A 13 4.18 11.94 2.92
N HIS A 14 3.99 12.63 4.03
CA HIS A 14 3.26 12.11 5.18
C HIS A 14 1.76 11.93 4.87
N PRO A 15 1.10 10.92 5.45
CA PRO A 15 1.62 10.00 6.46
C PRO A 15 2.34 8.78 5.88
N ASN A 16 3.24 8.17 6.67
CA ASN A 16 3.73 6.83 6.38
C ASN A 16 2.69 5.80 6.83
N VAL A 17 2.12 5.05 5.88
CA VAL A 17 1.04 4.10 6.11
C VAL A 17 1.60 2.68 6.18
N VAL A 18 1.97 2.24 7.39
CA VAL A 18 2.53 0.89 7.60
C VAL A 18 1.46 -0.19 7.43
N HIS A 19 1.82 -1.28 6.74
CA HIS A 19 0.90 -2.39 6.44
C HIS A 19 0.90 -3.50 7.51
N TYR A 20 1.43 -3.21 8.69
CA TYR A 20 1.44 -4.08 9.84
C TYR A 20 1.19 -3.23 11.09
N GLY A 21 0.52 -3.77 12.09
CA GLY A 21 0.20 -3.01 13.29
C GLY A 21 -0.88 -3.66 14.15
N LYS A 22 -1.40 -2.88 15.09
CA LYS A 22 -2.51 -3.28 15.96
C LYS A 22 -3.76 -2.46 15.59
N PRO A 23 -4.93 -3.09 15.46
CA PRO A 23 -6.18 -2.37 15.25
C PRO A 23 -6.39 -1.26 16.29
N GLY A 24 -6.89 -0.10 15.85
CA GLY A 24 -7.12 1.06 16.72
C GLY A 24 -5.87 1.84 17.11
N THR A 25 -4.74 1.62 16.43
CA THR A 25 -3.51 2.41 16.58
C THR A 25 -3.18 3.13 15.27
N GLY A 26 -2.35 4.17 15.34
CA GLY A 26 -1.99 5.00 14.19
C GLY A 26 -2.46 6.44 14.36
N ILE A 27 -2.40 7.20 13.27
CA ILE A 27 -2.87 8.58 13.26
C ILE A 27 -4.37 8.64 13.03
N GLU A 28 -4.99 9.73 13.46
CA GLU A 28 -6.36 10.06 13.08
C GLU A 28 -6.42 10.43 11.59
N LEU A 29 -7.40 9.87 10.87
CA LEU A 29 -7.67 10.20 9.48
C LEU A 29 -8.67 11.34 9.44
N VAL A 30 -8.30 12.46 8.83
CA VAL A 30 -9.14 13.66 8.71
C VAL A 30 -9.46 13.99 7.26
N PRO A 31 -10.62 14.59 6.97
CA PRO A 31 -11.02 14.93 5.60
C PRO A 31 -9.97 15.78 4.88
N GLY A 32 -9.76 15.49 3.59
CA GLY A 32 -8.76 16.17 2.74
C GLY A 32 -7.38 15.52 2.72
N MET A 33 -7.13 14.50 3.54
CA MET A 33 -5.92 13.68 3.42
C MET A 33 -5.97 12.80 2.17
N PHE A 34 -4.86 12.74 1.44
CA PHE A 34 -4.64 11.81 0.33
C PHE A 34 -3.43 10.93 0.62
N PHE A 35 -3.60 9.62 0.49
CA PHE A 35 -2.51 8.66 0.72
C PHE A 35 -2.73 7.35 -0.04
N THR A 36 -1.68 6.54 -0.11
CA THR A 36 -1.69 5.20 -0.70
C THR A 36 -1.89 4.13 0.39
N ILE A 37 -2.60 3.07 0.04
CA ILE A 37 -2.54 1.80 0.75
C ILE A 37 -2.03 0.77 -0.25
N GLU A 38 -0.84 0.22 0.00
CA GLU A 38 -0.07 -0.55 -0.99
C GLU A 38 0.61 -1.82 -0.42
N PRO A 39 -0.16 -2.73 0.21
CA PRO A 39 0.42 -3.85 0.92
C PRO A 39 1.18 -4.80 0.00
N MET A 40 2.43 -5.08 0.36
CA MET A 40 3.22 -6.18 -0.20
C MET A 40 3.08 -7.40 0.72
N ILE A 41 2.55 -8.49 0.19
CA ILE A 41 2.32 -9.74 0.91
C ILE A 41 3.28 -10.81 0.40
N ASN A 42 4.15 -11.30 1.29
CA ASN A 42 5.07 -12.38 0.99
C ASN A 42 4.44 -13.73 1.36
N LEU A 43 4.65 -14.75 0.52
CA LEU A 43 4.22 -16.11 0.82
C LEU A 43 5.02 -16.72 1.97
N GLY A 44 6.31 -16.36 2.07
CA GLY A 44 7.21 -16.80 3.12
C GLY A 44 7.39 -15.75 4.23
N ARG A 45 8.63 -15.40 4.52
CA ARG A 45 9.02 -14.47 5.59
C ARG A 45 8.88 -13.00 5.17
N PRO A 46 8.69 -12.06 6.12
CA PRO A 46 8.57 -10.63 5.81
C PRO A 46 9.88 -9.97 5.38
N ASP A 47 11.04 -10.59 5.68
CA ASP A 47 12.35 -10.01 5.41
C ASP A 47 12.61 -9.84 3.90
N VAL A 48 13.17 -8.69 3.53
CA VAL A 48 13.55 -8.36 2.16
C VAL A 48 15.06 -8.09 2.03
N LEU A 49 15.53 -8.03 0.79
CA LEU A 49 16.86 -7.61 0.39
C LEU A 49 16.74 -6.64 -0.80
N ILE A 50 17.47 -5.53 -0.76
CA ILE A 50 17.68 -4.67 -1.94
C ILE A 50 18.88 -5.23 -2.72
N LEU A 51 18.70 -5.47 -4.00
CA LEU A 51 19.77 -5.96 -4.87
C LEU A 51 20.85 -4.89 -5.11
N GLU A 52 21.94 -5.30 -5.74
CA GLU A 52 23.10 -4.43 -6.02
C GLU A 52 22.76 -3.25 -6.95
N ASP A 53 21.63 -3.32 -7.67
CA ASP A 53 21.12 -2.19 -8.46
C ASP A 53 20.59 -1.03 -7.60
N GLY A 54 20.44 -1.22 -6.29
CA GLY A 54 19.97 -0.21 -5.34
C GLY A 54 18.46 0.02 -5.34
N TRP A 55 17.68 -0.75 -6.10
CA TRP A 55 16.24 -0.54 -6.29
C TRP A 55 15.41 -1.82 -6.15
N THR A 56 15.83 -2.91 -6.77
CA THR A 56 15.03 -4.13 -6.82
C THR A 56 14.95 -4.75 -5.44
N ALA A 57 13.76 -4.73 -4.84
CA ALA A 57 13.48 -5.41 -3.59
C ALA A 57 13.01 -6.84 -3.86
N VAL A 58 13.67 -7.82 -3.24
CA VAL A 58 13.29 -9.24 -3.30
C VAL A 58 13.05 -9.80 -1.91
N THR A 59 12.20 -10.82 -1.80
CA THR A 59 12.06 -11.59 -0.56
C THR A 59 13.38 -12.28 -0.23
N ARG A 60 13.80 -12.22 1.04
CA ARG A 60 15.07 -12.81 1.47
C ARG A 60 15.11 -14.33 1.30
N ASP A 61 13.94 -14.98 1.42
CA ASP A 61 13.76 -16.42 1.22
C ASP A 61 13.42 -16.81 -0.22
N LYS A 62 13.36 -15.85 -1.15
CA LYS A 62 13.02 -16.02 -2.57
C LYS A 62 11.62 -16.58 -2.83
N SER A 63 10.73 -16.54 -1.84
CA SER A 63 9.31 -16.84 -2.01
C SER A 63 8.60 -15.78 -2.84
N LEU A 64 7.43 -16.12 -3.39
CA LEU A 64 6.61 -15.17 -4.14
C LEU A 64 6.13 -14.02 -3.23
N SER A 65 6.00 -12.84 -3.83
CA SER A 65 5.36 -11.67 -3.22
C SER A 65 4.34 -11.11 -4.20
N ALA A 66 3.28 -10.51 -3.68
CA ALA A 66 2.26 -9.83 -4.46
C ALA A 66 1.92 -8.49 -3.82
N GLN A 67 1.60 -7.51 -4.66
CA GLN A 67 1.23 -6.16 -4.24
C GLN A 67 0.03 -5.66 -5.05
N TRP A 68 -0.79 -4.86 -4.40
CA TRP A 68 -1.81 -4.01 -5.01
C TRP A 68 -1.76 -2.65 -4.34
N GLU A 69 -2.21 -1.61 -5.03
CA GLU A 69 -2.18 -0.25 -4.52
C GLU A 69 -3.41 0.54 -4.95
N HIS A 70 -3.92 1.35 -4.03
CA HIS A 70 -4.86 2.41 -4.37
C HIS A 70 -4.47 3.74 -3.72
N THR A 71 -4.77 4.83 -4.43
CA THR A 71 -4.79 6.19 -3.89
C THR A 71 -6.19 6.48 -3.36
N ILE A 72 -6.24 6.95 -2.11
CA ILE A 72 -7.47 7.18 -1.36
C ILE A 72 -7.49 8.61 -0.85
N ALA A 73 -8.65 9.26 -0.88
CA ALA A 73 -8.91 10.49 -0.14
C ALA A 73 -9.86 10.23 1.01
N VAL A 74 -9.61 10.86 2.17
CA VAL A 74 -10.55 10.87 3.30
C VAL A 74 -11.60 11.96 3.04
N THR A 75 -12.88 11.62 3.15
CA THR A 75 -14.02 12.55 3.04
C THR A 75 -14.60 12.85 4.43
N GLU A 76 -15.56 13.77 4.51
CA GLU A 76 -16.22 14.14 5.78
C GLU A 76 -16.87 12.95 6.51
N ASP A 77 -17.32 11.96 5.75
CA ASP A 77 -18.12 10.82 6.19
C ASP A 77 -17.53 9.46 5.78
N GLY A 78 -16.34 9.42 5.20
CA GLY A 78 -15.75 8.18 4.69
C GLY A 78 -14.48 8.38 3.86
N TYR A 79 -14.45 7.76 2.68
CA TYR A 79 -13.31 7.81 1.77
C TYR A 79 -13.72 7.62 0.30
N GLU A 80 -12.89 8.10 -0.61
CA GLU A 80 -13.02 7.88 -2.06
C GLU A 80 -11.75 7.22 -2.61
N VAL A 81 -11.91 6.24 -3.51
CA VAL A 81 -10.81 5.54 -4.18
C VAL A 81 -10.65 6.07 -5.60
N PHE A 82 -9.49 6.67 -5.89
CA PHE A 82 -9.24 7.39 -7.16
C PHE A 82 -8.70 6.50 -8.28
N THR A 83 -8.16 5.33 -7.94
CA THR A 83 -7.46 4.47 -8.88
C THR A 83 -8.15 3.12 -9.10
N LEU A 84 -9.48 3.09 -8.95
CA LEU A 84 -10.28 1.91 -9.30
C LEU A 84 -10.03 1.48 -10.75
N SER A 85 -10.05 0.17 -11.00
CA SER A 85 -9.89 -0.37 -12.34
C SER A 85 -10.98 0.17 -13.28
N PRO A 86 -10.64 0.78 -14.43
CA PRO A 86 -11.63 1.20 -15.43
C PRO A 86 -12.46 0.05 -16.01
N ALA A 87 -11.94 -1.18 -15.94
CA ALA A 87 -12.63 -2.40 -16.34
C ALA A 87 -13.55 -2.96 -15.23
N GLY A 88 -13.62 -2.32 -14.06
CA GLY A 88 -14.43 -2.76 -12.93
C GLY A 88 -13.87 -3.96 -12.17
N HIS A 89 -12.61 -4.35 -12.41
CA HIS A 89 -11.96 -5.43 -11.67
C HIS A 89 -11.70 -4.99 -10.23
N LYS A 90 -12.30 -5.69 -9.27
CA LYS A 90 -12.10 -5.46 -7.82
C LYS A 90 -11.29 -6.56 -7.15
N LEU A 91 -11.10 -7.68 -7.84
CA LEU A 91 -10.48 -8.90 -7.35
C LEU A 91 -9.62 -9.47 -8.48
N PRO A 92 -8.52 -10.18 -8.16
CA PRO A 92 -7.80 -10.99 -9.12
C PRO A 92 -8.74 -11.99 -9.83
N PRO A 93 -8.49 -12.35 -11.10
CA PRO A 93 -9.36 -13.21 -11.90
C PRO A 93 -9.14 -14.70 -11.58
N TYR A 94 -9.19 -15.06 -10.31
CA TYR A 94 -9.08 -16.45 -9.85
C TYR A 94 -10.36 -16.82 -9.08
N ASP A 95 -10.87 -18.02 -9.31
CA ASP A 95 -11.96 -18.57 -8.53
C ASP A 95 -11.49 -18.78 -7.07
N ALA A 96 -12.37 -18.44 -6.12
CA ALA A 96 -12.09 -18.54 -4.69
C ALA A 96 -12.04 -19.99 -4.19
#